data_AF-A0A5C3PFW4-F1
#
_entry.id   AF-A0A5C3PFW4-F1
#
_cell.length_a   1.000
_cell.length_b   1.000
_cell.length_c   1.000
_cell.angle_alpha   90.00
_cell.angle_beta   90.00
_cell.angle_gamma   90.00
#
_symmetry.space_group_name_H-M   'P 1'
#
loop_
_entity.id
_entity.type
_entity.pdbx_description
1 polymer ?
#
loop_
_entity_poly.entity_id
_entity_poly.type
_entity_poly.pdbx_seq_one_letter_code
_entity_poly.pdbx_strand_id
1 'polypeptide(L)'
;MSTELTWSSWASVAATLSAVKDKFVEFITARYSDPRFFDDIVLEIVSYLDPPDAARAARVCTQWRPHATRVAYTHVILHTETYTSVLLARSLSESQSLRGYVRHITIIHCFPSGINLLKRRKRLSVVRNVG
;
A
#
# COMPACT_ATOMS: atom_id res chain seq x y z
N MET A 1 8.71 -59.85 16.30
CA MET A 1 8.93 -59.61 14.86
C MET A 1 9.04 -58.11 14.68
N SER A 2 10.27 -57.59 14.71
CA SER A 2 10.56 -56.16 14.61
C SER A 2 10.89 -55.83 13.16
N THR A 3 10.09 -54.97 12.53
CA THR A 3 10.36 -54.48 11.17
C THR A 3 11.46 -53.43 11.24
N GLU A 4 12.70 -53.84 11.01
CA GLU A 4 13.81 -52.92 10.78
C GLU A 4 13.59 -52.18 9.46
N LEU A 5 13.01 -50.98 9.56
CA LEU A 5 12.95 -50.04 8.45
C LEU A 5 14.39 -49.56 8.18
N THR A 6 14.98 -50.10 7.12
CA THR A 6 16.33 -49.76 6.69
C THR A 6 16.41 -48.29 6.28
N TRP A 7 17.58 -47.68 6.47
CA TRP A 7 17.84 -46.27 6.13
C TRP A 7 17.51 -45.93 4.66
N SER A 8 17.64 -46.91 3.76
CA SER A 8 17.26 -46.80 2.34
C SER A 8 15.74 -46.65 2.13
N SER A 9 14.92 -47.23 3.00
CA SER A 9 13.46 -47.05 2.98
C SER A 9 13.09 -45.61 3.31
N TRP A 10 13.71 -45.03 4.35
CA TRP A 10 13.48 -43.64 4.74
C TRP A 10 13.96 -42.64 3.69
N ALA A 11 15.11 -42.88 3.06
CA ALA A 11 15.61 -42.05 1.96
C ALA A 11 14.65 -42.06 0.75
N SER A 12 14.10 -43.24 0.41
CA SER A 12 13.09 -43.37 -0.64
C SER A 12 11.79 -42.64 -0.31
N VAL A 13 11.30 -42.76 0.93
CA VAL A 13 10.12 -42.04 1.42
C VAL A 13 10.33 -40.53 1.37
N ALA A 14 11.49 -40.04 1.82
CA ALA A 14 11.84 -38.62 1.78
C ALA A 14 11.92 -38.07 0.35
N ALA A 15 12.52 -38.82 -0.58
CA ALA A 15 12.57 -38.44 -1.99
C ALA A 15 11.17 -38.38 -2.62
N THR A 16 10.30 -39.34 -2.27
CA THR A 16 8.91 -39.38 -2.75
C THR A 16 8.10 -38.20 -2.19
N LEU A 17 8.26 -37.89 -0.91
CA LEU A 17 7.64 -36.72 -0.27
C LEU A 17 8.12 -35.40 -0.88
N SER A 18 9.42 -35.28 -1.20
CA SER A 18 9.96 -34.10 -1.88
C SER A 18 9.34 -33.95 -3.27
N ALA A 19 9.28 -35.03 -4.06
CA ALA A 19 8.69 -34.99 -5.41
C ALA A 19 7.18 -34.66 -5.38
N VAL A 20 6.45 -35.15 -4.37
CA VAL A 20 5.04 -34.80 -4.16
C VAL A 20 4.89 -33.33 -3.77
N LYS A 21 5.73 -32.83 -2.87
CA LYS A 21 5.77 -31.41 -2.50
C LYS A 21 6.05 -30.55 -3.72
N ASP A 22 7.04 -30.89 -4.54
CA ASP A 22 7.41 -30.11 -5.72
C ASP A 22 6.28 -30.08 -6.75
N LYS A 23 5.62 -31.21 -7.00
CA LYS A 23 4.40 -31.27 -7.84
C LYS A 23 3.24 -30.46 -7.26
N PHE A 24 3.07 -30.46 -5.94
CA PHE A 24 2.01 -29.71 -5.29
C PHE A 24 2.28 -28.20 -5.37
N VAL A 25 3.54 -27.79 -5.17
CA VAL A 25 3.99 -26.41 -5.36
C VAL A 25 3.78 -26.01 -6.81
N GLU A 26 4.19 -26.82 -7.79
CA GLU A 26 4.00 -26.59 -9.23
C GLU A 26 2.52 -26.44 -9.59
N PHE A 27 1.66 -27.31 -9.06
CA PHE A 27 0.21 -27.22 -9.27
C PHE A 27 -0.38 -25.92 -8.70
N ILE A 28 0.09 -25.52 -7.52
CA ILE A 28 -0.32 -24.27 -6.87
C ILE A 28 0.19 -23.06 -7.66
N THR A 29 1.47 -23.03 -8.06
CA THR A 29 2.05 -21.93 -8.86
C THR A 29 1.47 -21.86 -10.26
N ALA A 30 1.13 -22.98 -10.88
CA ALA A 30 0.43 -23.01 -12.18
C ALA A 30 -0.96 -22.39 -12.08
N ARG A 31 -1.70 -22.62 -10.98
CA ARG A 31 -2.98 -21.93 -10.73
C ARG A 31 -2.81 -20.44 -10.43
N TYR A 32 -1.71 -20.06 -9.79
CA TYR A 32 -1.37 -18.64 -9.58
C TYR A 32 -0.91 -17.93 -10.86
N SER A 33 -0.51 -18.69 -11.88
CA SER A 33 -0.13 -18.17 -13.20
C SER A 33 -1.35 -17.93 -14.09
N ASP A 34 -2.54 -18.40 -13.72
CA ASP A 34 -3.79 -18.05 -14.39
C ASP A 34 -4.12 -16.59 -14.05
N PRO A 35 -4.10 -15.66 -15.04
CA PRO A 35 -4.29 -14.24 -14.81
C PRO A 35 -5.59 -13.90 -14.08
N ARG A 36 -6.59 -14.78 -14.18
CA ARG A 36 -7.92 -14.57 -13.58
C ARG A 36 -7.92 -14.62 -12.07
N PHE A 37 -7.06 -15.43 -11.46
CA PHE A 37 -6.98 -15.52 -10.00
C PHE A 37 -5.97 -14.54 -9.42
N PHE A 38 -4.97 -14.12 -10.19
CA PHE A 38 -3.93 -13.22 -9.72
C PHE A 38 -4.50 -11.90 -9.20
N ASP A 39 -5.47 -11.31 -9.91
CA ASP A 39 -6.12 -10.06 -9.48
C ASP A 39 -6.88 -10.23 -8.16
N ASP A 40 -7.59 -11.34 -7.98
CA ASP A 40 -8.31 -11.66 -6.72
C ASP A 40 -7.35 -11.83 -5.55
N ILE A 41 -6.21 -12.49 -5.78
CA ILE A 41 -5.19 -12.70 -4.75
C ILE A 41 -4.51 -11.39 -4.39
N VAL A 42 -4.15 -10.59 -5.38
CA VAL A 42 -3.56 -9.27 -5.14
C VAL A 42 -4.55 -8.40 -4.38
N LEU A 43 -5.84 -8.43 -4.76
CA LEU A 43 -6.90 -7.70 -4.07
C LEU A 43 -7.01 -8.13 -2.60
N GLU A 44 -6.99 -9.44 -2.33
CA GLU A 44 -7.03 -9.99 -0.97
C GLU A 44 -5.78 -9.55 -0.18
N ILE A 45 -4.58 -9.69 -0.75
CA ILE A 45 -3.32 -9.28 -0.09
C ILE A 45 -3.33 -7.80 0.26
N VAL A 46 -3.68 -6.93 -0.69
CA VAL A 46 -3.64 -5.48 -0.45
C VAL A 46 -4.70 -5.02 0.55
N SER A 47 -5.76 -5.80 0.76
CA SER A 47 -6.81 -5.46 1.74
C SER A 47 -6.31 -5.47 3.19
N TYR A 48 -5.23 -6.20 3.48
CA TYR A 48 -4.59 -6.25 4.79
C TYR A 48 -3.47 -5.20 4.96
N LEU A 49 -3.14 -4.42 3.92
CA LEU A 49 -2.07 -3.44 3.98
C LEU A 49 -2.58 -2.10 4.47
N ASP A 50 -1.81 -1.48 5.37
CA ASP A 50 -1.99 -0.07 5.70
C ASP A 50 -1.71 0.81 4.48
N PRO A 51 -2.30 2.02 4.39
CA PRO A 51 -2.15 2.90 3.23
C PRO A 51 -0.70 3.17 2.79
N PRO A 52 0.28 3.39 3.70
CA PRO A 52 1.68 3.57 3.31
C PRO A 52 2.29 2.33 2.66
N ASP A 53 1.85 1.15 3.06
CA ASP A 53 2.36 -0.15 2.59
C ASP A 53 1.73 -0.49 1.26
N ALA A 54 0.43 -0.24 1.11
CA ALA A 54 -0.27 -0.29 -0.16
C ALA A 54 0.34 0.67 -1.20
N ALA A 55 0.76 1.87 -0.79
CA ALA A 55 1.44 2.81 -1.69
C ALA A 55 2.78 2.24 -2.23
N ARG A 56 3.51 1.47 -1.41
CA ARG A 56 4.72 0.76 -1.85
C ARG A 56 4.38 -0.41 -2.76
N ALA A 57 3.34 -1.18 -2.41
CA ALA A 57 2.85 -2.29 -3.21
C ALA A 57 2.42 -1.86 -4.63
N ALA A 58 1.83 -0.66 -4.76
CA ALA A 58 1.44 -0.09 -6.06
C ALA A 58 2.62 0.17 -7.02
N ARG A 59 3.87 0.13 -6.52
CA ARG A 59 5.09 0.34 -7.31
C ARG A 59 5.77 -0.95 -7.75
N VAL A 60 5.30 -2.13 -7.31
CA VAL A 60 5.91 -3.43 -7.62
C VAL A 60 5.80 -3.74 -9.11
N CYS A 61 4.57 -3.73 -9.64
CA CYS A 61 4.32 -3.91 -11.07
C CYS A 61 2.98 -3.27 -11.48
N THR A 62 2.73 -3.23 -12.79
CA THR A 62 1.53 -2.62 -13.37
C THR A 62 0.23 -3.33 -12.98
N GLN A 63 0.27 -4.65 -12.73
CA GLN A 63 -0.90 -5.42 -12.27
C GLN A 63 -1.28 -5.08 -10.82
N TRP A 64 -0.31 -4.88 -9.93
CA TRP A 64 -0.58 -4.52 -8.54
C TRP A 64 -1.10 -3.10 -8.38
N ARG A 65 -0.64 -2.21 -9.27
CA ARG A 65 -0.91 -0.77 -9.22
C ARG A 65 -2.39 -0.42 -9.02
N PRO A 66 -3.37 -0.89 -9.82
CA PRO A 66 -4.76 -0.50 -9.64
C PRO A 66 -5.33 -0.91 -8.28
N HIS A 67 -5.11 -2.15 -7.84
CA HIS A 67 -5.63 -2.68 -6.57
C HIS A 67 -4.99 -1.96 -5.37
N ALA A 68 -3.67 -1.83 -5.39
CA ALA A 68 -2.92 -1.21 -4.30
C ALA A 68 -3.14 0.31 -4.23
N THR A 69 -3.30 1.00 -5.37
CA THR A 69 -3.61 2.44 -5.40
C THR A 69 -4.94 2.72 -4.72
N ARG A 70 -5.95 1.88 -4.92
CA ARG A 70 -7.24 2.04 -4.25
C ARG A 70 -7.10 2.05 -2.73
N VAL A 71 -6.34 1.11 -2.17
CA VAL A 71 -6.09 1.02 -0.72
C VAL A 71 -5.21 2.18 -0.23
N ALA A 72 -4.15 2.50 -0.97
CA ALA A 72 -3.20 3.57 -0.62
C ALA A 72 -3.85 4.95 -0.45
N TYR A 73 -4.91 5.22 -1.20
CA TYR A 73 -5.64 6.50 -1.15
C TYR A 73 -6.94 6.42 -0.34
N THR A 74 -7.27 5.27 0.28
CA THR A 74 -8.52 5.11 1.03
C THR A 74 -8.58 6.06 2.23
N HIS A 75 -7.46 6.24 2.93
CA HIS A 75 -7.30 7.20 4.01
C HIS A 75 -6.10 8.12 3.74
N VAL A 76 -6.39 9.40 3.53
CA VAL A 76 -5.37 10.42 3.23
C VAL A 76 -5.12 11.28 4.46
N ILE A 77 -3.86 11.41 4.85
CA ILE A 77 -3.43 12.28 5.94
C ILE A 77 -2.66 13.47 5.34
N LEU A 78 -3.13 14.68 5.60
CA LEU A 78 -2.56 15.91 5.10
C LEU A 78 -2.05 16.77 6.25
N HIS A 79 -0.74 16.97 6.32
CA HIS A 79 -0.12 17.92 7.23
C HIS A 79 -0.03 19.28 6.54
N THR A 80 -0.63 20.33 7.11
CA THR A 80 -0.70 21.62 6.41
C THR A 80 0.66 22.32 6.25
N GLU A 81 1.68 21.87 6.98
CA GLU A 81 3.04 22.42 6.93
C GLU A 81 3.97 21.67 5.96
N THR A 82 3.60 20.47 5.50
CA THR A 82 4.49 19.68 4.64
C THR A 82 4.18 19.92 3.17
N TYR A 83 5.25 20.19 2.41
CA TYR A 83 5.16 20.37 0.96
C TYR A 83 4.53 19.14 0.27
N THR A 84 4.83 17.94 0.74
CA THR A 84 4.29 16.68 0.20
C THR A 84 2.78 16.58 0.38
N SER A 85 2.23 17.04 1.51
CA SER A 85 0.77 17.06 1.71
C SER A 85 0.09 18.12 0.85
N VAL A 86 0.72 19.27 0.62
CA VAL A 86 0.20 20.28 -0.33
C VAL A 86 0.16 19.72 -1.75
N LEU A 87 1.23 19.05 -2.19
CA LEU A 87 1.25 18.38 -3.48
C LEU A 87 0.20 17.28 -3.59
N LEU A 88 0.06 16.45 -2.55
CA LEU A 88 -0.93 15.38 -2.52
C LEU A 88 -2.35 15.95 -2.61
N ALA A 89 -2.65 17.01 -1.85
CA ALA A 89 -3.93 17.70 -1.91
C ALA A 89 -4.21 18.26 -3.31
N ARG A 90 -3.19 18.80 -3.98
CA ARG A 90 -3.29 19.28 -5.37
C ARG A 90 -3.51 18.13 -6.36
N SER A 91 -2.77 17.03 -6.25
CA SER A 91 -2.98 15.86 -7.10
C SER A 91 -4.37 15.26 -6.92
N LEU A 92 -4.90 15.29 -5.70
CA LEU A 92 -6.28 14.90 -5.41
C LEU A 92 -7.29 15.89 -6.00
N SER A 93 -7.04 17.20 -5.98
CA SER A 93 -7.97 18.15 -6.59
C SER A 93 -8.02 18.03 -8.12
N GLU A 94 -6.87 17.75 -8.75
CA GLU A 94 -6.71 17.64 -10.20
C GLU A 94 -7.20 16.28 -10.74
N SER A 95 -7.05 15.19 -9.98
CA SER A 95 -7.40 13.84 -10.44
C SER A 95 -8.76 13.36 -9.92
N GLN A 96 -9.73 13.21 -10.83
CA GLN A 96 -11.03 12.64 -10.48
C GLN A 96 -10.96 11.15 -10.13
N SER A 97 -10.06 10.39 -10.78
CA SER A 97 -9.91 8.96 -10.50
C SER A 97 -9.35 8.70 -9.10
N LEU A 98 -8.37 9.49 -8.64
CA LEU A 98 -7.83 9.36 -7.28
C LEU A 98 -8.87 9.74 -6.22
N ARG A 99 -9.67 10.79 -6.46
CA ARG A 99 -10.76 11.17 -5.55
C ARG A 99 -11.78 10.07 -5.34
N GLY A 100 -12.04 9.25 -6.37
CA GLY A 100 -12.95 8.11 -6.27
C GLY A 100 -12.52 7.05 -5.25
N TYR A 101 -11.23 7.01 -4.89
CA TYR A 101 -10.70 6.06 -3.91
C TYR A 101 -10.69 6.60 -2.48
N VAL A 102 -10.72 7.92 -2.29
CA VAL A 102 -10.65 8.55 -0.97
C VAL A 102 -11.96 8.34 -0.20
N ARG A 103 -11.86 7.75 0.99
CA ARG A 103 -13.00 7.55 1.91
C ARG A 103 -12.89 8.43 3.14
N HIS A 104 -11.68 8.63 3.63
CA HIS A 104 -11.40 9.46 4.81
C HIS A 104 -10.24 10.40 4.54
N ILE A 105 -10.39 11.66 4.97
CA ILE A 105 -9.32 12.66 4.95
C ILE A 105 -9.10 13.15 6.38
N THR A 106 -7.87 13.10 6.84
CA THR A 106 -7.45 13.70 8.10
C THR A 106 -6.52 14.87 7.80
N ILE A 107 -6.92 16.06 8.26
CA ILE A 107 -6.10 17.27 8.12
C ILE A 107 -5.48 17.56 9.48
N ILE A 108 -4.15 17.59 9.53
CA ILE A 108 -3.38 17.89 10.72
C ILE A 108 -2.83 19.30 10.57
N HIS A 109 -3.38 20.22 11.36
CA HIS A 109 -2.83 21.54 11.56
C HIS A 109 -1.79 21.46 12.67
N CYS A 110 -0.52 21.56 12.30
CA CYS A 110 0.48 21.96 13.28
C CYS A 110 0.26 23.46 13.54
N PHE A 111 -0.11 23.80 14.76
CA PHE A 111 0.00 25.19 15.20
C PHE A 111 1.45 25.38 15.60
N PRO A 112 2.18 26.35 15.04
CA PRO A 112 3.51 26.64 15.53
C PRO A 112 3.39 27.04 17.00
N SER A 113 3.83 26.14 17.89
CA SER A 113 3.92 26.40 19.33
C SER A 113 4.75 27.67 19.51
N GLY A 114 4.10 28.71 20.01
CA GLY A 114 4.61 30.07 19.95
C GLY A 114 6.02 30.23 20.50
N ILE A 115 6.98 30.49 19.61
CA ILE A 115 8.23 31.18 19.95
C ILE A 115 8.51 32.19 18.83
N ASN A 116 8.38 33.47 19.20
CA ASN A 116 8.79 34.71 18.49
C ASN A 116 7.85 35.35 17.45
N LEU A 117 6.64 35.74 17.87
CA LEU A 117 5.88 36.85 17.25
C LEU A 117 6.39 38.25 17.64
N LEU A 118 7.70 38.41 17.89
CA LEU A 118 8.31 39.68 18.31
C LEU A 118 9.50 40.07 17.44
N LYS A 119 9.38 39.99 16.10
CA LYS A 119 10.32 40.74 15.22
C LYS A 119 9.85 40.85 13.77
N ARG A 120 8.69 41.45 13.52
CA ARG A 120 8.40 42.11 12.22
C ARG A 120 7.20 43.06 12.30
N ARG A 121 7.31 44.08 13.17
CA ARG A 121 6.58 45.35 12.91
C ARG A 121 7.32 46.09 11.80
N LYS A 122 6.69 46.21 10.63
CA LYS A 122 6.59 47.41 9.77
C LYS A 122 6.41 47.02 8.30
N ARG A 123 5.17 47.00 7.81
CA ARG A 123 4.67 47.99 6.83
C ARG A 123 3.18 47.78 6.56
N LEU A 124 2.43 48.87 6.73
CA LEU A 124 1.07 49.05 6.24
C LEU A 124 1.00 48.91 4.72
N SER A 125 -0.09 48.32 4.23
CA SER A 125 -0.99 48.83 3.17
C SER A 125 -1.85 47.67 2.65
N VAL A 126 -3.11 47.75 2.26
CA VAL A 126 -4.16 48.76 2.13
C VAL A 126 -5.43 47.91 1.83
N VAL A 127 -6.58 48.41 2.26
CA VAL A 127 -7.93 47.86 2.03
C VAL A 127 -8.22 47.57 0.55
N ARG A 128 -8.93 46.46 0.25
CA ARG A 128 -10.10 46.50 -0.66
C ARG A 128 -11.03 45.29 -0.53
N ASN A 129 -12.29 45.64 -0.22
CA ASN A 129 -13.52 44.88 -0.44
C ASN A 129 -13.60 44.29 -1.85
N VAL A 130 -14.31 43.18 -1.98
CA VAL A 130 -15.07 42.86 -3.19
C VAL A 130 -16.45 42.40 -2.74
N GLY A 131 -17.46 43.16 -3.18
CA GLY A 131 -18.87 42.77 -3.09
C GLY A 131 -19.26 41.82 -4.22
#